data_AF-A0A532EQ15-F1
#
_entry.id   AF-A0A532EQ15-F1
#
_cell.length_a   1.000
_cell.length_b   1.000
_cell.length_c   1.000
_cell.angle_alpha   90.00
_cell.angle_beta   90.00
_cell.angle_gamma   90.00
#
_symmetry.space_group_name_H-M   'P 1'
#
loop_
_entity.id
_entity.type
_entity.pdbx_description
1 polymer ?
#
loop_
_entity_poly.entity_id
_entity_poly.type
_entity_poly.pdbx_seq_one_letter_code
_entity_poly.pdbx_strand_id
1 'polypeptide(L)'
;MRRQQAASRNGFQSATEVANRRQSPRPSIEFGLMYSAQDHCGEVLMGDGMVTDLSPSGLGIRGNASVKQGMDLTIFLYLPDGQDPLFIMEATVGLLFYLTYSPMLAYAVPMQNDPNGFQSLAWGVALTARPDLEIARAGPHVNEYRLKDRPPSYAGVPVESLHFLSVDEQFARVTIHYQGGDQHKQILAYLEQQFGSLDRVPGQMMRGLNQQYTWRGADTEISVTYHADTERGFVFIDSRTLAPRFNDHITDSAE
;
A
#
# COMPACT_ATOMS: atom_id res chain seq x y z
N MET A 1 -28.43 -37.28 -64.99
CA MET A 1 -29.07 -36.43 -63.94
C MET A 1 -27.98 -36.07 -62.94
N ARG A 2 -27.53 -34.81 -62.91
CA ARG A 2 -27.86 -33.76 -61.89
C ARG A 2 -27.35 -34.14 -60.49
N ARG A 3 -26.64 -33.30 -59.72
CA ARG A 3 -26.05 -31.96 -59.87
C ARG A 3 -25.14 -31.78 -58.64
N GLN A 4 -24.06 -31.01 -58.77
CA GLN A 4 -23.19 -30.55 -57.69
C GLN A 4 -23.98 -29.93 -56.51
N GLN A 5 -23.42 -30.04 -55.30
CA GLN A 5 -23.39 -28.88 -54.40
C GLN A 5 -22.17 -28.95 -53.47
N ALA A 6 -21.25 -28.02 -53.77
CA ALA A 6 -20.19 -27.59 -52.90
C ALA A 6 -20.71 -26.53 -51.89
N ALA A 7 -19.89 -26.32 -50.86
CA ALA A 7 -19.88 -25.20 -49.93
C ALA A 7 -20.91 -25.21 -48.78
N SER A 8 -20.39 -25.39 -47.57
CA SER A 8 -20.66 -24.45 -46.48
C SER A 8 -19.35 -24.13 -45.75
N ARG A 9 -18.62 -23.16 -46.30
CA ARG A 9 -17.73 -22.29 -45.53
C ARG A 9 -18.66 -21.31 -44.83
N ASN A 10 -18.73 -21.36 -43.50
CA ASN A 10 -18.86 -20.20 -42.61
C ASN A 10 -19.08 -20.68 -41.17
N GLY A 11 -18.02 -20.58 -40.38
CA GLY A 11 -18.06 -20.72 -38.93
C GLY A 11 -17.01 -19.78 -38.34
N PHE A 12 -17.36 -18.49 -38.34
CA PHE A 12 -16.77 -17.41 -37.55
C PHE A 12 -15.29 -17.09 -37.75
N GLN A 13 -15.09 -16.08 -38.61
CA GLN A 13 -13.92 -15.23 -38.60
C GLN A 13 -13.70 -14.64 -37.20
N SER A 14 -12.44 -14.75 -36.76
CA SER A 14 -11.70 -13.81 -35.94
C SER A 14 -12.47 -13.22 -34.76
N ALA A 15 -12.27 -13.82 -33.59
CA ALA A 15 -12.09 -12.99 -32.42
C ALA A 15 -11.09 -11.89 -32.81
N THR A 16 -11.48 -10.63 -32.68
CA THR A 16 -10.57 -9.50 -32.73
C THR A 16 -9.47 -9.78 -31.71
N GLU A 17 -8.34 -10.33 -32.17
CA GLU A 17 -7.09 -10.27 -31.44
C GLU A 17 -6.86 -8.78 -31.20
N VAL A 18 -7.12 -8.35 -29.97
CA VAL A 18 -6.65 -7.06 -29.49
C VAL A 18 -5.16 -7.08 -29.78
N ALA A 19 -4.73 -6.27 -30.75
CA ALA A 19 -3.37 -6.29 -31.27
C ALA A 19 -2.41 -6.13 -30.09
N ASN A 20 -1.81 -7.25 -29.69
CA ASN A 20 -0.92 -7.28 -28.55
C ASN A 20 0.37 -6.59 -28.99
N ARG A 21 0.54 -5.33 -28.60
CA ARG A 21 1.73 -4.53 -28.92
C ARG A 21 2.96 -4.95 -28.10
N ARG A 22 2.82 -5.92 -27.19
CA ARG A 22 3.92 -6.38 -26.31
C ARG A 22 4.83 -7.33 -27.08
N GLN A 23 6.13 -7.09 -26.99
CA GLN A 23 7.15 -7.92 -27.64
C GLN A 23 7.52 -9.17 -26.84
N SER A 24 7.13 -9.24 -25.57
CA SER A 24 7.43 -10.36 -24.68
C SER A 24 6.19 -10.80 -23.89
N PRO A 25 6.05 -12.11 -23.62
CA PRO A 25 4.98 -12.61 -22.77
C PRO A 25 5.14 -12.10 -21.34
N ARG A 26 4.01 -11.79 -20.71
CA ARG A 26 3.93 -11.33 -19.32
C ARG A 26 3.08 -12.30 -18.49
N PRO A 27 3.64 -13.41 -17.98
CA PRO A 27 2.91 -14.31 -17.10
C PRO A 27 2.39 -13.56 -15.86
N SER A 28 1.15 -13.88 -15.47
CA SER A 28 0.55 -13.38 -14.24
C SER A 28 1.25 -14.04 -13.06
N ILE A 29 1.73 -13.23 -12.13
CA ILE A 29 2.37 -13.68 -10.90
C ILE A 29 2.02 -12.70 -9.79
N GLU A 30 2.01 -13.16 -8.54
CA GLU A 30 1.71 -12.32 -7.39
C GLU A 30 2.74 -12.55 -6.30
N PHE A 31 3.49 -11.50 -5.97
CA PHE A 31 4.35 -11.43 -4.79
C PHE A 31 4.55 -9.97 -4.36
N GLY A 32 4.83 -9.79 -3.07
CA GLY A 32 4.93 -8.48 -2.47
C GLY A 32 6.15 -7.71 -2.99
N LEU A 33 6.01 -6.40 -3.04
CA LEU A 33 7.14 -5.51 -3.25
C LEU A 33 6.98 -4.25 -2.41
N MET A 34 8.12 -3.65 -2.11
CA MET A 34 8.20 -2.29 -1.61
C MET A 34 8.95 -1.48 -2.66
N TYR A 35 8.49 -0.28 -2.94
CA TYR A 35 9.16 0.63 -3.85
C TYR A 35 9.40 1.94 -3.15
N SER A 36 10.58 2.49 -3.37
CA SER A 36 10.84 3.88 -3.08
C SER A 36 11.14 4.63 -4.36
N ALA A 37 10.50 5.78 -4.56
CA ALA A 37 10.87 6.69 -5.61
C ALA A 37 11.67 7.82 -4.99
N GLN A 38 12.80 8.17 -5.60
CA GLN A 38 13.53 9.38 -5.22
C GLN A 38 13.41 10.37 -6.37
N ASP A 39 12.96 11.58 -6.07
CA ASP A 39 12.94 12.63 -7.06
C ASP A 39 14.31 13.32 -7.20
N HIS A 40 14.43 14.16 -8.22
CA HIS A 40 15.61 14.99 -8.52
C HIS A 40 15.99 15.96 -7.37
N CYS A 41 15.08 16.19 -6.42
CA CYS A 41 15.28 17.05 -5.26
C CYS A 41 15.75 16.27 -4.02
N GLY A 42 15.78 14.93 -4.11
CA GLY A 42 16.28 14.02 -3.09
C GLY A 42 15.23 13.55 -2.08
N GLU A 43 13.95 13.89 -2.26
CA GLU A 43 12.87 13.39 -1.41
C GLU A 43 12.49 11.95 -1.78
N VAL A 44 12.29 11.13 -0.75
CA VAL A 44 12.06 9.69 -0.91
C VAL A 44 10.58 9.38 -0.62
N LEU A 45 9.82 9.08 -1.66
CA LEU A 45 8.50 8.47 -1.56
C LEU A 45 8.69 6.97 -1.30
N MET A 46 7.88 6.40 -0.42
CA MET A 46 7.90 4.97 -0.11
C MET A 46 6.49 4.41 -0.20
N GLY A 47 6.33 3.30 -0.90
CA GLY A 47 5.06 2.64 -1.11
C GLY A 47 5.22 1.13 -1.14
N ASP A 48 4.14 0.44 -0.82
CA ASP A 48 4.01 -1.00 -0.90
C ASP A 48 3.16 -1.36 -2.09
N GLY A 49 3.41 -2.55 -2.65
CA GLY A 49 2.65 -3.02 -3.78
C GLY A 49 2.70 -4.52 -3.98
N MET A 50 1.97 -4.94 -5.00
CA MET A 50 1.93 -6.32 -5.46
C MET A 50 2.41 -6.34 -6.91
N VAL A 51 3.33 -7.25 -7.21
CA VAL A 51 3.61 -7.60 -8.61
C VAL A 51 2.37 -8.28 -9.17
N THR A 52 1.87 -7.85 -10.32
CA THR A 52 0.70 -8.47 -10.98
C THR A 52 1.10 -9.30 -12.19
N ASP A 53 2.20 -8.93 -12.83
CA ASP A 53 2.80 -9.62 -13.95
C ASP A 53 4.30 -9.32 -14.05
N LEU A 54 5.06 -10.21 -14.68
CA LEU A 54 6.49 -10.01 -14.92
C LEU A 54 6.86 -10.28 -16.38
N SER A 55 7.90 -9.62 -16.86
CA SER A 55 8.59 -9.94 -18.11
C SER A 55 10.07 -9.63 -17.97
N PRO A 56 10.92 -10.13 -18.88
CA PRO A 56 12.34 -9.75 -18.91
C PRO A 56 12.57 -8.23 -19.03
N SER A 57 11.58 -7.47 -19.53
CA SER A 57 11.68 -6.02 -19.76
C SER A 57 10.79 -5.19 -18.83
N GLY A 58 10.31 -5.75 -17.71
CA GLY A 58 9.62 -4.98 -16.68
C GLY A 58 8.50 -5.71 -15.95
N LEU A 59 7.95 -5.02 -14.94
CA LEU A 59 6.90 -5.51 -14.06
C LEU A 59 5.56 -4.78 -14.27
N GLY A 60 4.47 -5.44 -13.92
CA GLY A 60 3.20 -4.81 -13.55
C GLY A 60 3.11 -4.68 -12.03
N ILE A 61 2.77 -3.49 -11.53
CA ILE A 61 2.71 -3.21 -10.09
C ILE A 61 1.36 -2.59 -9.75
N ARG A 62 0.73 -3.10 -8.70
CA ARG A 62 -0.38 -2.45 -8.02
C ARG A 62 0.13 -1.91 -6.69
N GLY A 63 0.38 -0.60 -6.62
CA GLY A 63 0.90 0.09 -5.44
C GLY A 63 -0.18 0.78 -4.60
N ASN A 64 0.14 1.09 -3.34
CA ASN A 64 -0.66 1.90 -2.42
C ASN A 64 -0.32 3.40 -2.45
N ALA A 65 0.84 3.78 -2.99
CA ALA A 65 1.29 5.14 -3.20
C ALA A 65 1.28 5.47 -4.70
N SER A 66 0.93 6.71 -5.04
CA SER A 66 0.90 7.14 -6.44
C SER A 66 2.30 7.54 -6.91
N VAL A 67 2.71 7.04 -8.07
CA VAL A 67 3.99 7.38 -8.72
C VAL A 67 3.72 7.98 -10.10
N LYS A 68 4.58 8.90 -10.54
CA LYS A 68 4.45 9.58 -11.84
C LYS A 68 5.24 8.82 -12.90
N GLN A 69 4.76 8.87 -14.14
CA GLN A 69 5.50 8.33 -15.28
C GLN A 69 6.87 9.01 -15.36
N GLY A 70 7.92 8.23 -15.62
CA GLY A 70 9.29 8.72 -15.68
C GLY A 70 10.02 8.82 -14.34
N MET A 71 9.38 8.52 -13.19
CA MET A 71 10.08 8.42 -11.91
C MET A 71 10.98 7.19 -11.87
N ASP A 72 12.16 7.36 -11.28
CA ASP A 72 13.04 6.24 -10.94
C ASP A 72 12.62 5.63 -9.60
N LEU A 73 12.50 4.32 -9.62
CA LEU A 73 12.08 3.49 -8.52
C LEU A 73 13.23 2.58 -8.13
N THR A 74 13.53 2.59 -6.84
CA THR A 74 14.19 1.49 -6.17
C THR A 74 13.12 0.51 -5.74
N ILE A 75 13.21 -0.74 -6.18
CA ILE A 75 12.21 -1.77 -5.90
C ILE A 75 12.87 -2.90 -5.12
N PHE A 76 12.24 -3.28 -4.01
CA PHE A 76 12.55 -4.45 -3.22
C PHE A 76 11.50 -5.51 -3.53
N LEU A 77 11.92 -6.57 -4.22
CA LEU A 77 11.06 -7.70 -4.56
C LEU A 77 11.18 -8.79 -3.50
N TYR A 78 10.07 -9.11 -2.85
CA TYR A 78 10.01 -10.19 -1.88
C TYR A 78 9.62 -11.47 -2.62
N LEU A 79 10.62 -12.22 -3.08
CA LEU A 79 10.41 -13.48 -3.76
C LEU A 79 9.91 -14.55 -2.76
N PRO A 80 9.05 -15.49 -3.20
CA PRO A 80 8.50 -16.52 -2.34
C PRO A 80 9.52 -17.59 -1.90
N ASP A 81 10.79 -17.44 -2.29
CA ASP A 81 11.90 -18.32 -1.91
C ASP A 81 12.43 -18.06 -0.48
N GLY A 82 11.94 -17.00 0.17
CA GLY A 82 12.30 -16.63 1.53
C GLY A 82 13.74 -16.16 1.69
N GLN A 83 14.39 -15.79 0.58
CA GLN A 83 15.71 -15.17 0.59
C GLN A 83 15.60 -13.65 0.74
N ASP A 84 16.74 -12.99 0.91
CA ASP A 84 16.79 -11.53 0.98
C ASP A 84 16.10 -10.89 -0.23
N PRO A 85 15.38 -9.76 -0.05
CA PRO A 85 14.64 -9.13 -1.13
C PRO A 85 15.53 -8.81 -2.31
N LEU A 86 15.08 -9.18 -3.51
CA LEU A 86 15.83 -8.86 -4.71
C LEU A 86 15.72 -7.36 -4.97
N PHE A 87 16.87 -6.73 -4.99
CA PHE A 87 16.98 -5.29 -5.10
C PHE A 87 17.13 -4.87 -6.56
N ILE A 88 16.20 -4.06 -7.05
CA ILE A 88 16.21 -3.49 -8.39
C ILE A 88 16.41 -1.99 -8.28
N MET A 89 17.55 -1.51 -8.75
CA MET A 89 17.94 -0.10 -8.66
C MET A 89 17.56 0.75 -9.86
N GLU A 90 17.31 0.12 -11.01
CA GLU A 90 17.09 0.81 -12.28
C GLU A 90 15.72 0.43 -12.83
N ALA A 91 14.66 0.91 -12.18
CA ALA A 91 13.29 0.75 -12.66
C ALA A 91 12.63 2.11 -12.87
N THR A 92 12.26 2.44 -14.11
CA THR A 92 11.55 3.68 -14.41
C THR A 92 10.07 3.39 -14.64
N VAL A 93 9.18 4.28 -14.16
CA VAL A 93 7.73 4.15 -14.40
C VAL A 93 7.42 4.34 -15.89
N GLY A 94 7.18 3.24 -16.60
CA GLY A 94 6.98 3.24 -18.05
C GLY A 94 5.59 3.68 -18.52
N LEU A 95 4.52 3.14 -17.94
CA LEU A 95 3.14 3.45 -18.34
C LEU A 95 2.17 3.23 -17.16
N LEU A 96 1.38 4.25 -16.84
CA LEU A 96 0.31 4.16 -15.86
C LEU A 96 -0.99 3.77 -16.58
N PHE A 97 -1.56 2.61 -16.26
CA PHE A 97 -2.86 2.19 -16.81
C PHE A 97 -3.93 2.26 -15.74
N TYR A 98 -4.86 3.22 -15.85
CA TYR A 98 -6.16 3.14 -15.19
C TYR A 98 -7.00 2.08 -15.92
N LEU A 99 -6.78 0.80 -15.61
CA LEU A 99 -7.64 -0.25 -16.12
C LEU A 99 -8.97 -0.21 -15.38
N THR A 100 -10.02 0.28 -16.05
CA THR A 100 -11.43 -0.02 -15.72
C THR A 100 -11.71 -1.50 -15.99
N TYR A 101 -11.16 -2.36 -15.15
CA TYR A 101 -11.64 -3.71 -14.94
C TYR A 101 -12.32 -3.71 -13.58
N SER A 102 -13.56 -4.22 -13.51
CA SER A 102 -14.34 -4.29 -12.27
C SER A 102 -13.42 -4.73 -11.13
N PRO A 103 -13.15 -3.84 -10.16
CA PRO A 103 -12.19 -4.14 -9.13
C PRO A 103 -12.69 -5.40 -8.40
N MET A 104 -11.83 -6.41 -8.25
CA MET A 104 -11.84 -7.10 -6.99
C MET A 104 -11.53 -6.02 -5.96
N LEU A 105 -12.59 -5.40 -5.45
CA LEU A 105 -12.50 -4.42 -4.40
C LEU A 105 -11.80 -5.15 -3.27
N ALA A 106 -10.57 -4.75 -2.97
CA ALA A 106 -10.04 -4.92 -1.62
C ALA A 106 -11.04 -4.14 -0.75
N TYR A 107 -12.10 -4.83 -0.32
CA TYR A 107 -13.17 -4.19 0.43
C TYR A 107 -12.54 -3.81 1.77
N ALA A 108 -12.55 -2.53 2.08
CA ALA A 108 -12.22 -2.09 3.42
C ALA A 108 -13.41 -2.46 4.32
N VAL A 109 -13.13 -2.99 5.52
CA VAL A 109 -14.14 -3.18 6.56
C VAL A 109 -14.68 -1.79 6.92
N PRO A 110 -15.99 -1.52 6.76
CA PRO A 110 -16.56 -0.28 7.26
C PRO A 110 -16.37 -0.21 8.78
N MET A 111 -15.73 0.87 9.27
CA MET A 111 -15.48 1.02 10.70
C MET A 111 -16.79 1.11 11.48
N GLN A 112 -16.91 0.33 12.55
CA GLN A 112 -18.00 0.48 13.52
C GLN A 112 -17.83 1.74 14.37
N ASN A 113 -16.59 2.05 14.75
CA ASN A 113 -16.22 3.22 15.53
C ASN A 113 -15.08 3.95 14.84
N ASP A 114 -15.35 5.04 14.12
CA ASP A 114 -14.28 5.87 13.56
C ASP A 114 -13.64 6.70 14.69
N PRO A 115 -12.31 6.59 14.93
CA PRO A 115 -11.65 7.33 16.00
C PRO A 115 -11.48 8.82 15.70
N ASN A 116 -11.64 9.26 14.43
CA ASN A 116 -11.40 10.64 13.98
C ASN A 116 -10.04 11.20 14.43
N GLY A 117 -9.05 10.31 14.55
CA GLY A 117 -7.77 10.60 15.20
C GLY A 117 -7.03 9.34 15.58
N PHE A 118 -6.09 9.49 16.51
CA PHE A 118 -5.38 8.40 17.15
C PHE A 118 -5.26 8.64 18.66
N GLN A 119 -5.77 7.70 19.45
CA GLN A 119 -5.87 7.83 20.91
C GLN A 119 -6.62 9.11 21.31
N SER A 120 -5.97 10.04 22.01
CA SER A 120 -6.55 11.33 22.41
C SER A 120 -6.23 12.49 21.46
N LEU A 121 -5.54 12.22 20.34
CA LEU A 121 -5.17 13.20 19.34
C LEU A 121 -6.16 13.16 18.17
N ALA A 122 -6.92 14.24 17.96
CA ALA A 122 -7.75 14.39 16.79
C ALA A 122 -6.90 14.70 15.55
N TRP A 123 -7.38 14.35 14.36
CA TRP A 123 -6.75 14.79 13.11
C TRP A 123 -6.66 16.33 13.05
N GLY A 124 -5.59 16.85 12.45
CA GLY A 124 -5.39 18.28 12.24
C GLY A 124 -4.76 19.04 13.41
N VAL A 125 -4.63 18.44 14.60
CA VAL A 125 -4.01 19.13 15.74
C VAL A 125 -2.50 19.31 15.54
N ALA A 126 -1.96 20.41 16.06
CA ALA A 126 -0.53 20.66 16.05
C ALA A 126 0.19 19.76 17.08
N LEU A 127 1.13 18.94 16.60
CA LEU A 127 1.91 18.04 17.47
C LEU A 127 3.02 18.76 18.25
N THR A 128 3.43 19.96 17.82
CA THR A 128 4.48 20.75 18.48
C THR A 128 4.12 21.18 19.90
N ALA A 129 2.83 21.28 20.21
CA ALA A 129 2.34 21.63 21.54
C ALA A 129 2.37 20.46 22.55
N ARG A 130 2.68 19.24 22.11
CA ARG A 130 2.67 18.03 22.95
C ARG A 130 4.01 17.88 23.69
N PRO A 131 4.02 17.94 25.04
CA PRO A 131 5.27 17.85 25.80
C PRO A 131 5.91 16.45 25.74
N ASP A 132 5.10 15.42 25.55
CA ASP A 132 5.48 14.01 25.47
C ASP A 132 6.04 13.60 24.10
N LEU A 133 5.90 14.45 23.08
CA LEU A 133 6.44 14.23 21.75
C LEU A 133 7.72 15.03 21.52
N GLU A 134 8.67 14.41 20.81
CA GLU A 134 9.82 15.09 20.21
C GLU A 134 9.82 14.89 18.71
N ILE A 135 10.43 15.84 18.00
CA ILE A 135 10.68 15.74 16.57
C ILE A 135 11.77 14.69 16.37
N ALA A 136 11.45 13.62 15.66
CA ALA A 136 12.39 12.62 15.19
C ALA A 136 13.06 13.05 13.87
N ARG A 137 12.28 13.69 12.98
CA ARG A 137 12.73 14.23 11.70
C ARG A 137 11.91 15.47 11.34
N ALA A 138 12.58 16.56 10.97
CA ALA A 138 11.93 17.77 10.49
C ALA A 138 12.07 17.88 8.97
N GLY A 139 11.02 18.35 8.31
CA GLY A 139 10.96 18.62 6.88
C GLY A 139 10.21 19.93 6.59
N PRO A 140 10.21 20.40 5.33
CA PRO A 140 9.57 21.67 4.96
C PRO A 140 8.04 21.65 5.16
N HIS A 141 7.40 20.55 4.77
CA HIS A 141 5.95 20.36 4.93
C HIS A 141 5.59 19.20 5.84
N VAL A 142 6.50 18.24 6.04
CA VAL A 142 6.25 17.01 6.78
C VAL A 142 7.19 16.90 7.96
N ASN A 143 6.63 16.70 9.15
CA ASN A 143 7.40 16.46 10.36
C ASN A 143 7.02 15.11 10.97
N GLU A 144 8.04 14.39 11.44
CA GLU A 144 7.93 13.10 12.11
C GLU A 144 8.22 13.28 13.60
N TYR A 145 7.36 12.73 14.44
CA TYR A 145 7.46 12.81 15.89
C TYR A 145 7.44 11.43 16.53
N ARG A 146 8.09 11.30 17.69
CA ARG A 146 8.08 10.10 18.53
C ARG A 146 7.88 10.47 20.00
N LEU A 147 7.53 9.49 20.83
CA LEU A 147 7.43 9.65 22.28
C LEU A 147 8.81 9.70 22.93
N LYS A 148 9.02 10.62 23.89
CA LYS A 148 10.33 10.86 24.53
C LYS A 148 10.76 9.78 25.54
N ASP A 149 9.83 9.30 26.37
CA ASP A 149 10.18 8.58 27.61
C ASP A 149 9.45 7.24 27.77
N ARG A 150 8.97 6.66 26.67
CA ARG A 150 8.24 5.39 26.71
C ARG A 150 8.65 4.48 25.56
N PRO A 151 8.92 3.19 25.82
CA PRO A 151 9.03 2.21 24.76
C PRO A 151 7.77 2.25 23.89
N PRO A 152 7.90 2.22 22.56
CA PRO A 152 6.74 2.29 21.69
C PRO A 152 5.85 1.06 21.93
N SER A 153 4.55 1.30 22.07
CA SER A 153 3.56 0.25 22.21
C SER A 153 2.26 0.64 21.54
N TYR A 154 1.53 -0.35 21.03
CA TYR A 154 0.22 -0.19 20.43
C TYR A 154 -0.72 -1.26 20.95
N ALA A 155 -1.93 -0.87 21.36
CA ALA A 155 -2.91 -1.79 21.97
C ALA A 155 -2.40 -2.58 23.19
N GLY A 156 -1.41 -2.03 23.92
CA GLY A 156 -0.75 -2.74 25.03
C GLY A 156 0.35 -3.72 24.58
N VAL A 157 0.58 -3.88 23.28
CA VAL A 157 1.61 -4.72 22.67
C VAL A 157 2.88 -3.88 22.45
N PRO A 158 4.07 -4.33 22.89
CA PRO A 158 5.32 -3.70 22.51
C PRO A 158 5.52 -3.76 20.99
N VAL A 159 5.93 -2.64 20.40
CA VAL A 159 6.20 -2.54 18.95
C VAL A 159 7.63 -2.04 18.75
N GLU A 160 8.18 -2.17 17.55
CA GLU A 160 9.53 -1.70 17.26
C GLU A 160 9.57 -0.18 17.13
N SER A 161 8.55 0.39 16.47
CA SER A 161 8.45 1.83 16.32
C SER A 161 7.00 2.30 16.23
N LEU A 162 6.77 3.53 16.67
CA LEU A 162 5.51 4.24 16.58
C LEU A 162 5.83 5.71 16.33
N HIS A 163 5.47 6.22 15.15
CA HIS A 163 5.71 7.60 14.77
C HIS A 163 4.42 8.31 14.41
N PHE A 164 4.38 9.61 14.72
CA PHE A 164 3.30 10.51 14.37
C PHE A 164 3.80 11.43 13.26
N LEU A 165 3.03 11.61 12.21
CA LEU A 165 3.38 12.46 11.08
C LEU A 165 2.38 13.61 10.97
N SER A 166 2.90 14.83 10.79
CA SER A 166 2.11 15.99 10.41
C SER A 166 2.43 16.46 9.00
N VAL A 167 1.44 17.08 8.35
CA VAL A 167 1.57 17.79 7.07
C VAL A 167 1.10 19.23 7.26
N ASP A 168 1.91 20.21 6.89
CA ASP A 168 1.66 21.63 7.19
C ASP A 168 1.24 21.85 8.66
N GLU A 169 2.03 21.28 9.58
CA GLU A 169 1.80 21.30 11.04
C GLU A 169 0.55 20.55 11.53
N GLN A 170 -0.26 19.98 10.63
CA GLN A 170 -1.49 19.26 10.96
C GLN A 170 -1.24 17.75 11.08
N PHE A 171 -1.52 17.18 12.26
CA PHE A 171 -1.42 15.72 12.48
C PHE A 171 -2.29 14.93 11.49
N ALA A 172 -1.69 13.97 10.78
CA ALA A 172 -2.34 13.31 9.66
C ALA A 172 -2.14 11.79 9.57
N ARG A 173 -1.07 11.25 10.17
CA ARG A 173 -0.77 9.80 10.07
C ARG A 173 -0.04 9.28 11.30
N VAL A 174 -0.31 8.04 11.64
CA VAL A 174 0.51 7.23 12.56
C VAL A 174 1.06 6.02 11.81
N THR A 175 2.35 5.77 11.97
CA THR A 175 3.03 4.57 11.46
C THR A 175 3.49 3.70 12.63
N ILE A 176 3.19 2.41 12.58
CA ILE A 176 3.55 1.45 13.61
C ILE A 176 4.22 0.26 12.95
N HIS A 177 5.43 -0.08 13.39
CA HIS A 177 6.15 -1.28 12.94
C HIS A 177 6.31 -2.23 14.12
N TYR A 178 6.03 -3.51 13.89
CA TYR A 178 6.16 -4.55 14.90
C TYR A 178 6.72 -5.84 14.29
N GLN A 179 7.27 -6.69 15.16
CA GLN A 179 7.73 -8.01 14.79
C GLN A 179 7.15 -9.07 15.73
N GLY A 180 6.84 -10.24 15.18
CA GLY A 180 6.37 -11.43 15.89
C GLY A 180 4.93 -11.80 15.55
N GLY A 181 4.69 -13.09 15.33
CA GLY A 181 3.35 -13.61 15.01
C GLY A 181 2.35 -13.49 16.16
N ASP A 182 2.79 -13.48 17.41
CA ASP A 182 1.89 -13.29 18.55
C ASP A 182 1.51 -11.82 18.75
N GLN A 183 2.45 -10.90 18.52
CA GLN A 183 2.18 -9.46 18.45
C GLN A 183 1.16 -9.17 17.34
N HIS A 184 1.35 -9.78 16.16
CA HIS A 184 0.41 -9.67 15.05
C HIS A 184 -1.02 -10.06 15.45
N LYS A 185 -1.21 -11.25 16.05
CA LYS A 185 -2.53 -11.73 16.49
C LYS A 185 -3.17 -10.79 17.51
N GLN A 186 -2.39 -10.27 18.47
CA GLN A 186 -2.90 -9.37 19.50
C GLN A 186 -3.33 -8.02 18.91
N ILE A 187 -2.52 -7.44 18.02
CA ILE A 187 -2.86 -6.20 17.32
C ILE A 187 -4.10 -6.41 16.45
N LEU A 188 -4.17 -7.52 15.71
CA LEU A 188 -5.31 -7.84 14.85
C LEU A 188 -6.60 -7.99 15.65
N ALA A 189 -6.56 -8.75 16.74
CA ALA A 189 -7.71 -8.94 17.63
C ALA A 189 -8.20 -7.61 18.23
N TYR A 190 -7.28 -6.72 18.61
CA TYR A 190 -7.62 -5.37 19.07
C TYR A 190 -8.33 -4.58 17.97
N LEU A 191 -7.80 -4.56 16.75
CA LEU A 191 -8.38 -3.83 15.62
C LEU A 191 -9.78 -4.36 15.27
N GLU A 192 -9.97 -5.68 15.25
CA GLU A 192 -11.28 -6.29 15.02
C GLU A 192 -12.29 -5.91 16.10
N GLN A 193 -11.86 -5.92 17.36
CA GLN A 193 -12.70 -5.54 18.49
C GLN A 193 -13.11 -4.06 18.44
N GLN A 194 -12.20 -3.16 18.08
CA GLN A 194 -12.46 -1.72 18.08
C GLN A 194 -13.20 -1.25 16.83
N PHE A 195 -12.79 -1.73 15.66
CA PHE A 195 -13.16 -1.16 14.37
C PHE A 195 -14.06 -2.07 13.55
N GLY A 196 -14.14 -3.36 13.88
CA GLY A 196 -15.08 -4.31 13.30
C GLY A 196 -14.41 -5.58 12.76
N SER A 197 -15.16 -6.68 12.75
CA SER A 197 -14.68 -8.01 12.37
C SER A 197 -14.36 -8.14 10.88
N LEU A 198 -13.33 -8.93 10.57
CA LEU A 198 -12.86 -9.25 9.22
C LEU A 198 -13.70 -10.35 8.53
N ASP A 199 -14.53 -11.08 9.29
CA ASP A 199 -15.30 -12.27 8.83
C ASP A 199 -16.28 -12.00 7.67
N ARG A 200 -16.56 -10.72 7.36
CA ARG A 200 -17.61 -10.30 6.42
C ARG A 200 -17.11 -9.75 5.10
N VAL A 201 -15.81 -9.84 4.81
CA VAL A 201 -15.21 -9.09 3.70
C VAL A 201 -14.57 -10.00 2.64
N PRO A 202 -15.26 -10.25 1.51
CA PRO A 202 -14.67 -10.92 0.35
C PRO A 202 -13.43 -10.15 -0.14
N GLY A 203 -12.33 -10.83 -0.43
CA GLY A 203 -11.11 -10.18 -0.97
C GLY A 203 -10.05 -9.78 0.06
N GLN A 204 -10.30 -9.95 1.36
CA GLN A 204 -9.22 -9.97 2.35
C GLN A 204 -8.50 -11.32 2.29
N MET A 205 -7.18 -11.29 2.10
CA MET A 205 -6.38 -12.50 1.99
C MET A 205 -6.12 -13.09 3.39
N MET A 206 -6.91 -14.09 3.77
CA MET A 206 -6.70 -14.90 4.98
C MET A 206 -5.71 -16.07 4.78
N ARG A 207 -5.17 -16.27 3.57
CA ARG A 207 -4.39 -17.46 3.21
C ARG A 207 -3.15 -17.08 2.39
N GLY A 208 -1.99 -17.06 3.05
CA GLY A 208 -0.68 -16.85 2.45
C GLY A 208 0.38 -16.45 3.48
N LEU A 209 1.64 -16.34 3.05
CA LEU A 209 2.73 -15.78 3.88
C LEU A 209 2.53 -14.27 4.13
N ASN A 210 1.72 -13.57 3.33
CA ASN A 210 1.43 -12.15 3.52
C ASN A 210 -0.07 -11.95 3.79
N GLN A 211 -0.39 -11.21 4.84
CA GLN A 211 -1.75 -10.89 5.28
C GLN A 211 -1.95 -9.37 5.17
N GLN A 212 -3.10 -8.95 4.64
CA GLN A 212 -3.43 -7.54 4.48
C GLN A 212 -4.88 -7.27 4.86
N TYR A 213 -5.09 -6.25 5.68
CA TYR A 213 -6.39 -5.85 6.20
C TYR A 213 -6.55 -4.34 6.14
N THR A 214 -7.76 -3.88 5.86
CA THR A 214 -8.08 -2.46 5.83
C THR A 214 -9.42 -2.21 6.51
N TRP A 215 -9.46 -1.25 7.42
CA TRP A 215 -10.68 -0.65 7.96
C TRP A 215 -10.80 0.76 7.43
N ARG A 216 -12.01 1.18 7.07
CA ARG A 216 -12.27 2.52 6.54
C ARG A 216 -13.50 3.12 7.22
N GLY A 217 -13.29 4.27 7.85
CA GLY A 217 -14.32 5.13 8.43
C GLY A 217 -14.60 6.36 7.55
N ALA A 218 -15.31 7.33 8.13
CA ALA A 218 -15.58 8.62 7.50
C ALA A 218 -14.29 9.46 7.37
N ASP A 219 -13.53 9.56 8.46
CA ASP A 219 -12.36 10.42 8.59
C ASP A 219 -11.06 9.62 8.76
N THR A 220 -11.14 8.35 9.17
CA THR A 220 -9.95 7.50 9.40
C THR A 220 -9.88 6.29 8.48
N GLU A 221 -8.67 5.93 8.05
CA GLU A 221 -8.37 4.65 7.42
C GLU A 221 -7.26 3.93 8.19
N ILE A 222 -7.43 2.63 8.43
CA ILE A 222 -6.42 1.79 9.06
C ILE A 222 -6.03 0.70 8.08
N SER A 223 -4.75 0.59 7.76
CA SER A 223 -4.21 -0.47 6.91
C SER A 223 -3.16 -1.27 7.67
N VAL A 224 -3.29 -2.59 7.64
CA VAL A 224 -2.36 -3.54 8.24
C VAL A 224 -1.79 -4.43 7.16
N THR A 225 -0.47 -4.57 7.16
CA THR A 225 0.26 -5.57 6.38
C THR A 225 1.08 -6.42 7.32
N TYR A 226 1.08 -7.73 7.14
CA TYR A 226 1.89 -8.65 7.93
C TYR A 226 2.53 -9.71 7.04
N HIS A 227 3.82 -9.93 7.25
CA HIS A 227 4.68 -10.86 6.53
C HIS A 227 5.06 -11.99 7.49
N ALA A 228 4.48 -13.17 7.31
CA ALA A 228 4.65 -14.34 8.17
C ALA A 228 6.00 -15.04 8.01
N ASP A 229 6.71 -14.80 6.90
CA ASP A 229 8.07 -15.31 6.65
C ASP A 229 9.12 -14.65 7.54
N THR A 230 8.98 -13.33 7.75
CA THR A 230 9.88 -12.48 8.55
C THR A 230 9.26 -12.07 9.88
N GLU A 231 8.00 -12.46 10.08
CA GLU A 231 7.11 -12.03 11.16
C GLU A 231 7.02 -10.51 11.32
N ARG A 232 7.18 -9.74 10.25
CA ARG A 232 7.11 -8.27 10.30
C ARG A 232 5.71 -7.77 9.98
N GLY A 233 5.26 -6.76 10.71
CA GLY A 233 4.00 -6.12 10.42
C GLY A 233 4.05 -4.60 10.52
N PHE A 234 3.19 -3.98 9.72
CA PHE A 234 3.06 -2.55 9.53
C PHE A 234 1.61 -2.17 9.76
N VAL A 235 1.38 -1.10 10.52
CA VAL A 235 0.05 -0.46 10.65
C VAL A 235 0.17 1.00 10.27
N PHE A 236 -0.70 1.43 9.37
CA PHE A 236 -0.93 2.83 9.03
C PHE A 236 -2.29 3.24 9.54
N ILE A 237 -2.37 4.39 10.22
CA ILE A 237 -3.62 4.97 10.72
C ILE A 237 -3.66 6.40 10.23
N ASP A 238 -4.55 6.67 9.29
CA ASP A 238 -4.50 7.83 8.43
C ASP A 238 -5.75 8.68 8.53
N SER A 239 -5.56 10.00 8.53
CA SER A 239 -6.61 10.93 8.16
C SER A 239 -6.92 10.80 6.68
N ARG A 240 -8.18 10.52 6.33
CA ARG A 240 -8.63 10.37 4.94
C ARG A 240 -8.58 11.66 4.12
N THR A 241 -8.46 12.81 4.78
CA THR A 241 -8.45 14.14 4.14
C THR A 241 -7.07 14.79 4.17
N LEU A 242 -6.30 14.58 5.25
CA LEU A 242 -4.97 15.17 5.39
C LEU A 242 -3.87 14.28 4.84
N ALA A 243 -3.93 12.96 5.05
CA ALA A 243 -2.87 12.07 4.57
C ALA A 243 -2.68 12.10 3.03
N PRO A 244 -3.72 12.29 2.20
CA PRO A 244 -3.50 12.47 0.76
C PRO A 244 -2.62 13.67 0.41
N ARG A 245 -2.60 14.73 1.24
CA ARG A 245 -1.81 15.95 1.01
C ARG A 245 -0.30 15.73 1.14
N PHE A 246 0.12 14.64 1.76
CA PHE A 246 1.52 14.20 1.67
C PHE A 246 1.96 14.05 0.20
N ASN A 247 1.04 13.71 -0.73
CA ASN A 247 1.33 13.62 -2.17
C ASN A 247 1.35 14.97 -2.90
N ASP A 248 0.66 15.99 -2.36
CA ASP A 248 0.56 17.32 -2.98
C ASP A 248 1.86 18.11 -2.77
N HIS A 249 2.48 17.98 -1.59
CA HIS A 249 3.79 18.56 -1.30
C HIS A 249 4.95 17.86 -2.04
N ILE A 250 4.69 16.66 -2.56
CA ILE A 250 5.55 15.97 -3.53
C ILE A 250 5.35 16.54 -4.96
N THR A 251 4.37 17.43 -5.17
CA THR A 251 3.96 17.93 -6.49
C THR A 251 4.16 19.44 -6.71
N ASP A 252 3.99 20.29 -5.69
CA ASP A 252 4.03 21.77 -5.84
C ASP A 252 5.44 22.40 -5.90
N SER A 253 6.51 21.65 -5.63
CA SER A 253 7.90 22.16 -5.72
C SER A 253 8.49 22.08 -7.15
N ALA A 254 7.64 21.91 -8.17
CA ALA A 254 8.03 21.65 -9.56
C ALA A 254 7.82 22.83 -10.53
N GLU A 255 7.59 24.05 -10.03
CA GLU A 255 7.66 25.30 -10.83
C GLU A 255 8.94 26.10 -10.55
#